data_AF-A0A6J6M1P2-F1
#
_entry.id   AF-A0A6J6M1P2-F1
#
_cell.length_a   1.000
_cell.length_b   1.000
_cell.length_c   1.000
_cell.angle_alpha   90.00
_cell.angle_beta   90.00
_cell.angle_gamma   90.00
#
_symmetry.space_group_name_H-M   'P 1'
#
loop_
_entity.id
_entity.type
_entity.pdbx_description
1 polymer ?
#
loop_
_entity_poly.entity_id
_entity_poly.type
_entity_poly.pdbx_seq_one_letter_code
_entity_poly.pdbx_strand_id
1 'polypeptide(L)'
;MRRNLFAIFTIAAVVSGVLAPIQSFAGPTATPGKSQGNGPCATSGSTNSQTQSTKNTNKECLAAAAKVAITRASVGTARKTAFTTQPQITIQDSGGNTVTSSVVVVTATVSAGGTLVGTTTATASTGVATFTGLGVDGTIGVTYTITYTAVGLTVATATVTLTGTTCNGIFTCQVGDTGPGGGKIFYVAASSGFTCGATLSETCYYLEAAPTSGTSAWADVLLAWSTGANQSVSVPNANGTAIGTGYKNSLAIVAQTGNVTLSSAAVAARGYGGPNSLSDWYLPSKDELDQLYSQKTAVGGFVEAVYYWSSTEVNVIGANAWLNNGSNTGKESPEYVRPVRAF
;
A
#
# COMPACT_ATOMS: atom_id res chain seq x y z
N MET A 1 37.24 -16.38 34.28
CA MET A 1 36.50 -16.68 35.53
C MET A 1 35.32 -15.71 35.56
N ARG A 2 34.04 -16.08 35.56
CA ARG A 2 33.32 -17.15 36.24
C ARG A 2 32.25 -17.76 35.32
N ARG A 3 32.08 -19.08 35.44
CA ARG A 3 31.00 -19.91 34.89
C ARG A 3 29.72 -19.63 35.67
N ASN A 4 28.55 -19.65 35.01
CA ASN A 4 27.30 -20.03 35.68
C ASN A 4 26.50 -20.96 34.78
N LEU A 5 26.27 -22.13 35.36
CA LEU A 5 25.66 -23.35 34.86
C LEU A 5 24.16 -23.25 35.16
N PHE A 6 23.28 -23.42 34.17
CA PHE A 6 21.84 -23.61 34.44
C PHE A 6 21.43 -25.01 34.01
N ALA A 7 20.88 -25.72 34.99
CA ALA A 7 20.54 -27.12 34.97
C ALA A 7 19.20 -27.39 34.28
N ILE A 8 19.17 -28.56 33.65
CA ILE A 8 18.04 -29.25 33.04
C ILE A 8 17.07 -29.73 34.13
N PHE A 9 15.76 -29.53 33.95
CA PHE A 9 14.73 -30.29 34.66
C PHE A 9 13.76 -30.91 33.64
N THR A 10 13.86 -32.23 33.50
CA THR A 10 12.90 -33.10 32.83
C THR A 10 11.93 -33.63 33.89
N ILE A 11 10.63 -33.43 33.70
CA ILE A 11 9.59 -34.10 34.50
C ILE A 11 8.75 -34.94 33.54
N ALA A 12 8.96 -36.26 33.59
CA ALA A 12 8.06 -37.26 33.04
C ALA A 12 7.12 -37.70 34.17
N ALA A 13 5.80 -37.57 33.96
CA ALA A 13 4.80 -38.16 34.83
C ALA A 13 4.16 -39.35 34.11
N VAL A 14 4.46 -40.53 34.64
CA VAL A 14 3.82 -41.81 34.34
C VAL A 14 2.55 -41.91 35.18
N VAL A 15 1.42 -42.24 34.56
CA VAL A 15 0.31 -42.91 35.26
C VAL A 15 -0.17 -44.07 34.39
N SER A 16 0.29 -45.27 34.76
CA SER A 16 -0.33 -46.54 34.42
C SER A 16 -1.52 -46.80 35.35
N GLY A 17 -2.62 -47.31 34.78
CA GLY A 17 -3.84 -47.64 35.52
C GLY A 17 -4.68 -48.70 34.81
N VAL A 18 -4.18 -49.94 34.85
CA VAL A 18 -4.89 -51.22 35.06
C VAL A 18 -6.19 -51.53 34.29
N LEU A 19 -6.10 -52.53 33.39
CA LEU A 19 -7.20 -53.39 32.94
C LEU A 19 -7.63 -54.38 34.03
N ALA A 20 -8.95 -54.63 34.14
CA ALA A 20 -9.50 -55.95 34.44
C ALA A 20 -10.96 -56.10 33.91
N PRO A 21 -11.43 -57.31 33.57
CA PRO A 21 -12.55 -57.54 32.64
C PRO A 21 -13.82 -58.08 33.33
N ILE A 22 -14.73 -58.68 32.52
CA ILE A 22 -15.85 -59.62 32.85
C ILE A 22 -17.21 -58.86 33.05
N GLN A 23 -18.40 -59.15 32.46
CA GLN A 23 -19.03 -60.30 31.78
C GLN A 23 -19.95 -59.91 30.61
N SER A 24 -20.16 -60.89 29.72
CA SER A 24 -21.13 -60.93 28.63
C SER A 24 -22.58 -61.02 29.11
N PHE A 25 -23.48 -60.28 28.46
CA PHE A 25 -24.89 -60.63 28.32
C PHE A 25 -25.25 -60.58 26.83
N ALA A 26 -25.74 -61.71 26.32
CA ALA A 26 -26.22 -61.87 24.95
C ALA A 26 -27.73 -61.58 24.87
N GLY A 27 -28.13 -60.82 23.84
CA GLY A 27 -29.52 -60.53 23.46
C GLY A 27 -29.56 -59.49 22.31
N PRO A 28 -30.58 -59.49 21.44
CA PRO A 28 -30.44 -60.00 20.09
C PRO A 28 -30.08 -58.95 19.01
N THR A 29 -29.45 -59.50 17.98
CA THR A 29 -29.06 -58.96 16.67
C THR A 29 -29.87 -57.78 16.12
N ALA A 30 -29.19 -56.64 15.96
CA ALA A 30 -29.56 -55.59 15.01
C ALA A 30 -28.49 -55.53 13.90
N THR A 31 -28.88 -55.86 12.68
CA THR A 31 -28.09 -55.71 11.45
C THR A 31 -27.69 -54.25 11.23
N PRO A 32 -26.40 -53.92 11.04
CA PRO A 32 -25.99 -52.57 10.62
C PRO A 32 -26.35 -52.34 9.15
N GLY A 33 -27.13 -51.28 8.90
CA GLY A 33 -27.44 -50.80 7.56
C GLY A 33 -26.19 -50.45 6.78
N LYS A 34 -26.15 -50.87 5.51
CA LYS A 34 -25.12 -50.44 4.54
C LYS A 34 -25.07 -48.92 4.48
N SER A 35 -23.86 -48.36 4.59
CA SER A 35 -23.58 -46.97 4.22
C SER A 35 -23.99 -46.76 2.75
N GLN A 36 -24.91 -45.85 2.50
CA GLN A 36 -25.17 -45.39 1.13
C GLN A 36 -24.01 -44.47 0.72
N GLY A 37 -23.17 -44.96 -0.20
CA GLY A 37 -22.19 -44.15 -0.88
C GLY A 37 -22.87 -43.12 -1.78
N ASN A 38 -22.27 -41.93 -1.88
CA ASN A 38 -22.65 -40.89 -2.83
C ASN A 38 -22.37 -41.39 -4.26
N GLY A 39 -23.38 -41.98 -4.90
CA GLY A 39 -23.42 -42.20 -6.36
C GLY A 39 -24.12 -41.03 -7.09
N PRO A 40 -23.81 -40.79 -8.38
CA PRO A 40 -24.38 -39.67 -9.12
C PRO A 40 -25.89 -39.86 -9.36
N CYS A 41 -26.61 -38.74 -9.34
CA CYS A 41 -28.07 -38.70 -9.45
C CYS A 41 -28.53 -39.20 -10.84
N ALA A 42 -29.41 -40.21 -10.87
CA ALA A 42 -29.97 -40.73 -12.10
C ALA A 42 -30.92 -39.71 -12.75
N THR A 43 -30.78 -39.50 -14.06
CA THR A 43 -31.75 -38.79 -14.88
C THR A 43 -32.95 -39.69 -15.14
N SER A 44 -34.12 -39.38 -14.58
CA SER A 44 -35.36 -40.11 -14.88
C SER A 44 -35.89 -39.69 -16.26
N GLY A 45 -35.77 -40.58 -17.24
CA GLY A 45 -36.60 -40.54 -18.45
C GLY A 45 -38.05 -40.87 -18.07
N SER A 46 -39.00 -40.08 -18.55
CA SER A 46 -40.43 -40.27 -18.29
C SER A 46 -41.10 -40.97 -19.47
N THR A 47 -41.75 -42.11 -19.22
CA THR A 47 -42.85 -42.62 -20.03
C THR A 47 -44.07 -42.86 -19.15
N ASN A 48 -45.13 -42.09 -19.45
CA ASN A 48 -46.57 -42.33 -19.32
C ASN A 48 -47.29 -42.49 -17.96
N SER A 49 -48.23 -41.55 -17.78
CA SER A 49 -49.67 -41.69 -17.47
C SER A 49 -50.18 -42.14 -16.09
N GLN A 50 -51.10 -41.29 -15.59
CA GLN A 50 -52.19 -41.50 -14.62
C GLN A 50 -51.92 -41.32 -13.10
N THR A 51 -52.50 -40.22 -12.60
CA THR A 51 -53.20 -40.04 -11.31
C THR A 51 -52.60 -40.68 -10.06
N GLN A 52 -51.78 -39.89 -9.35
CA GLN A 52 -51.78 -39.89 -7.88
C GLN A 52 -51.19 -38.59 -7.33
N SER A 53 -52.02 -37.87 -6.57
CA SER A 53 -51.63 -36.77 -5.69
C SER A 53 -50.79 -37.33 -4.55
N THR A 54 -49.49 -37.41 -4.76
CA THR A 54 -48.50 -37.32 -3.70
C THR A 54 -47.63 -36.13 -4.03
N LYS A 55 -47.27 -35.33 -3.03
CA LYS A 55 -46.27 -34.29 -3.17
C LYS A 55 -45.00 -34.95 -3.71
N ASN A 56 -44.80 -34.91 -5.02
CA ASN A 56 -43.47 -34.79 -5.58
C ASN A 56 -42.96 -33.44 -5.06
N THR A 57 -42.43 -33.46 -3.85
CA THR A 57 -41.29 -32.60 -3.59
C THR A 57 -40.28 -33.10 -4.58
N ASN A 58 -40.20 -32.40 -5.72
CA ASN A 58 -39.04 -32.45 -6.57
C ASN A 58 -37.90 -32.24 -5.58
N LYS A 59 -37.24 -33.32 -5.17
CA LYS A 59 -35.96 -33.22 -4.51
C LYS A 59 -35.10 -32.71 -5.63
N GLU A 60 -35.14 -31.39 -5.85
CA GLU A 60 -34.13 -30.71 -6.62
C GLU A 60 -32.85 -31.20 -5.98
N CYS A 61 -32.15 -32.05 -6.71
CA CYS A 61 -30.85 -32.50 -6.32
C CYS A 61 -30.04 -31.22 -6.33
N LEU A 62 -29.95 -30.56 -5.17
CA LEU A 62 -29.15 -29.36 -5.00
C LEU A 62 -27.79 -29.72 -5.59
N ALA A 63 -27.46 -29.06 -6.70
CA ALA A 63 -26.25 -29.38 -7.42
C ALA A 63 -25.08 -29.12 -6.47
N ALA A 64 -24.17 -30.08 -6.37
CA ALA A 64 -23.07 -30.00 -5.45
C ALA A 64 -22.19 -28.79 -5.79
N ALA A 65 -21.71 -28.09 -4.77
CA ALA A 65 -20.75 -27.01 -4.95
C ALA A 65 -19.50 -27.56 -5.66
N ALA A 66 -19.05 -26.87 -6.69
CA ALA A 66 -17.91 -27.26 -7.52
C ALA A 66 -16.84 -26.17 -7.61
N LYS A 67 -17.23 -24.89 -7.47
CA LYS A 67 -16.33 -23.75 -7.61
C LYS A 67 -16.74 -22.57 -6.75
N VAL A 68 -15.79 -21.69 -6.50
CA VAL A 68 -16.07 -20.32 -6.07
C VAL A 68 -15.99 -19.39 -7.27
N ALA A 69 -16.81 -18.34 -7.30
CA ALA A 69 -16.83 -17.36 -8.37
C ALA A 69 -16.89 -15.94 -7.79
N ILE A 70 -16.10 -15.02 -8.33
CA ILE A 70 -16.17 -13.61 -7.96
C ILE A 70 -17.41 -13.01 -8.61
N THR A 71 -18.41 -12.63 -7.80
CA THR A 71 -19.66 -12.01 -8.28
C THR A 71 -19.76 -10.53 -7.97
N ARG A 72 -18.93 -10.05 -7.03
CA ARG A 72 -18.60 -8.63 -6.90
C ARG A 72 -17.09 -8.48 -6.78
N ALA A 73 -16.49 -7.75 -7.70
CA ALA A 73 -15.07 -7.44 -7.66
C ALA A 73 -14.75 -6.48 -6.51
N SER A 74 -13.53 -6.57 -5.98
CA SER A 74 -12.99 -5.57 -5.06
C SER A 74 -12.66 -4.27 -5.82
N VAL A 75 -12.85 -3.12 -5.16
CA VAL A 75 -12.46 -1.80 -5.70
C VAL A 75 -11.56 -1.08 -4.69
N GLY A 76 -10.54 -0.38 -5.20
CA GLY A 76 -9.53 0.30 -4.40
C GLY A 76 -8.16 -0.33 -4.59
N THR A 77 -7.12 0.51 -4.60
CA THR A 77 -5.74 0.09 -4.88
C THR A 77 -4.74 0.59 -3.85
N ALA A 78 -5.16 1.47 -2.93
CA ALA A 78 -4.28 2.02 -1.90
C ALA A 78 -3.76 0.88 -1.00
N ARG A 79 -2.44 0.74 -0.91
CA ARG A 79 -1.80 -0.22 -0.02
C ARG A 79 -2.19 0.02 1.45
N LYS A 80 -2.11 -1.01 2.29
CA LYS A 80 -2.46 -0.95 3.73
C LYS A 80 -3.90 -0.51 4.03
N THR A 81 -4.74 -0.35 3.02
CA THR A 81 -6.12 0.11 3.18
C THR A 81 -7.07 -0.99 2.70
N ALA A 82 -8.18 -1.14 3.39
CA ALA A 82 -9.24 -2.03 2.93
C ALA A 82 -9.81 -1.53 1.59
N PHE A 83 -10.25 -2.45 0.75
CA PHE A 83 -10.98 -2.12 -0.47
C PHE A 83 -12.23 -1.31 -0.14
N THR A 84 -12.48 -0.25 -0.93
CA THR A 84 -13.67 0.61 -0.79
C THR A 84 -14.94 -0.14 -1.19
N THR A 85 -14.84 -1.08 -2.13
CA THR A 85 -15.87 -2.10 -2.37
C THR A 85 -15.29 -3.47 -2.03
N GLN A 86 -15.92 -4.16 -1.09
CA GLN A 86 -15.49 -5.47 -0.64
C GLN A 86 -15.95 -6.59 -1.59
N PRO A 87 -15.11 -7.60 -1.87
CA PRO A 87 -15.46 -8.67 -2.80
C PRO A 87 -16.56 -9.57 -2.25
N GLN A 88 -17.39 -10.08 -3.16
CA GLN A 88 -18.35 -11.15 -2.88
C GLN A 88 -18.00 -12.37 -3.72
N ILE A 89 -17.91 -13.50 -3.03
CA ILE A 89 -17.55 -14.78 -3.62
C ILE A 89 -18.74 -15.71 -3.50
N THR A 90 -19.33 -16.07 -4.63
CA THR A 90 -20.48 -16.96 -4.70
C THR A 90 -20.01 -18.40 -4.87
N ILE A 91 -20.61 -19.29 -4.10
CA ILE A 91 -20.41 -20.73 -4.21
C ILE A 91 -21.31 -21.25 -5.32
N GLN A 92 -20.73 -21.85 -6.35
CA GLN A 92 -21.46 -22.32 -7.52
C GLN A 92 -21.26 -23.81 -7.75
N ASP A 93 -22.27 -24.43 -8.35
CA ASP A 93 -22.16 -25.77 -8.92
C ASP A 93 -21.34 -25.76 -10.24
N SER A 94 -21.22 -26.90 -10.89
CA SER A 94 -20.55 -27.03 -12.19
C SER A 94 -21.26 -26.28 -13.32
N GLY A 95 -22.57 -26.06 -13.20
CA GLY A 95 -23.41 -25.33 -14.16
C GLY A 95 -23.35 -23.80 -13.98
N GLY A 96 -22.73 -23.31 -12.91
CA GLY A 96 -22.69 -21.87 -12.57
C GLY A 96 -23.86 -21.37 -11.73
N ASN A 97 -24.73 -22.26 -11.24
CA ASN A 97 -25.83 -21.87 -10.36
C ASN A 97 -25.33 -21.69 -8.92
N THR A 98 -25.89 -20.71 -8.21
CA THR A 98 -25.57 -20.48 -6.79
C THR A 98 -26.07 -21.63 -5.93
N VAL A 99 -25.18 -22.22 -5.14
CA VAL A 99 -25.53 -23.24 -4.14
C VAL A 99 -25.97 -22.52 -2.85
N THR A 100 -27.25 -22.15 -2.78
CA THR A 100 -27.79 -21.28 -1.71
C THR A 100 -27.74 -21.90 -0.32
N SER A 101 -27.69 -23.23 -0.21
CA SER A 101 -27.51 -23.95 1.06
C SER A 101 -26.07 -23.95 1.59
N SER A 102 -25.11 -23.47 0.79
CA SER A 102 -23.70 -23.51 1.17
C SER A 102 -23.37 -22.50 2.28
N VAL A 103 -22.68 -23.01 3.29
CA VAL A 103 -22.15 -22.26 4.45
C VAL A 103 -20.63 -22.39 4.57
N VAL A 104 -19.95 -22.76 3.47
CA VAL A 104 -18.49 -22.93 3.47
C VAL A 104 -17.76 -21.63 3.78
N VAL A 105 -16.58 -21.75 4.39
CA VAL A 105 -15.68 -20.62 4.60
C VAL A 105 -14.81 -20.44 3.36
N VAL A 106 -14.86 -19.24 2.78
CA VAL A 106 -13.95 -18.82 1.71
C VAL A 106 -12.76 -18.11 2.34
N THR A 107 -11.56 -18.55 1.99
CA THR A 107 -10.29 -17.97 2.44
C THR A 107 -9.61 -17.25 1.28
N ALA A 108 -9.25 -15.98 1.48
CA ALA A 108 -8.42 -15.22 0.59
C ALA A 108 -6.94 -15.41 0.93
N THR A 109 -6.10 -15.50 -0.10
CA THR A 109 -4.64 -15.48 -0.01
C THR A 109 -4.10 -14.52 -1.06
N VAL A 110 -2.87 -14.04 -0.91
CA VAL A 110 -2.23 -13.14 -1.88
C VAL A 110 -0.90 -13.71 -2.34
N SER A 111 -0.53 -13.42 -3.60
CA SER A 111 0.75 -13.81 -4.18
C SER A 111 1.94 -13.32 -3.35
N ALA A 112 3.09 -13.99 -3.50
CA ALA A 112 4.31 -13.70 -2.76
C ALA A 112 4.72 -12.22 -2.84
N GLY A 113 5.26 -11.70 -1.74
CA GLY A 113 5.64 -10.28 -1.59
C GLY A 113 4.50 -9.33 -1.25
N GLY A 114 3.26 -9.85 -1.13
CA GLY A 114 2.11 -9.11 -0.64
C GLY A 114 1.60 -9.67 0.68
N THR A 115 0.84 -8.87 1.42
CA THR A 115 0.13 -9.29 2.62
C THR A 115 -1.32 -8.83 2.55
N LEU A 116 -2.23 -9.60 3.14
CA LEU A 116 -3.63 -9.20 3.23
C LEU A 116 -3.84 -8.26 4.42
N VAL A 117 -4.72 -7.30 4.23
CA VAL A 117 -5.19 -6.37 5.26
C VAL A 117 -6.56 -6.81 5.74
N GLY A 118 -6.84 -6.69 7.04
CA GLY A 118 -8.14 -6.98 7.63
C GLY A 118 -8.50 -8.46 7.66
N THR A 119 -9.79 -8.77 7.48
CA THR A 119 -10.32 -10.14 7.59
C THR A 119 -10.08 -10.91 6.29
N THR A 120 -9.39 -12.05 6.39
CA THR A 120 -8.99 -12.87 5.23
C THR A 120 -9.93 -14.04 4.94
N THR A 121 -11.00 -14.18 5.72
CA THR A 121 -11.99 -15.24 5.55
C THR A 121 -13.41 -14.68 5.59
N ALA A 122 -14.31 -15.28 4.81
CA ALA A 122 -15.74 -14.98 4.86
C ALA A 122 -16.56 -16.28 4.78
N THR A 123 -17.54 -16.43 5.67
CA THR A 123 -18.46 -17.56 5.65
C THR A 123 -19.60 -17.27 4.68
N ALA A 124 -19.93 -18.23 3.82
CA ALA A 124 -21.06 -18.09 2.91
C ALA A 124 -22.39 -18.04 3.68
N SER A 125 -23.26 -17.11 3.29
CA SER A 125 -24.66 -17.05 3.68
C SER A 125 -25.51 -16.99 2.41
N THR A 126 -26.53 -17.84 2.30
CA THR A 126 -27.29 -18.03 1.06
C THR A 126 -26.39 -18.31 -0.16
N GLY A 127 -25.28 -19.01 0.04
CA GLY A 127 -24.30 -19.31 -1.01
C GLY A 127 -23.35 -18.15 -1.39
N VAL A 128 -23.36 -17.04 -0.65
CA VAL A 128 -22.48 -15.87 -0.91
C VAL A 128 -21.63 -15.54 0.30
N ALA A 129 -20.31 -15.61 0.13
CA ALA A 129 -19.34 -15.14 1.12
C ALA A 129 -19.01 -13.67 0.84
N THR A 130 -19.35 -12.78 1.78
CA THR A 130 -19.07 -11.34 1.69
C THR A 130 -17.90 -11.00 2.60
N PHE A 131 -16.79 -10.53 2.01
CA PHE A 131 -15.63 -10.08 2.78
C PHE A 131 -15.88 -8.71 3.42
N THR A 132 -15.20 -8.45 4.52
CA THR A 132 -15.22 -7.16 5.22
C THR A 132 -13.80 -6.77 5.63
N GLY A 133 -13.42 -5.53 5.36
CA GLY A 133 -12.09 -5.01 5.68
C GLY A 133 -10.93 -5.62 4.89
N LEU A 134 -11.19 -6.49 3.90
CA LEU A 134 -10.15 -7.07 3.06
C LEU A 134 -9.47 -5.97 2.26
N GLY A 135 -8.14 -6.01 2.21
CA GLY A 135 -7.29 -5.18 1.37
C GLY A 135 -5.95 -5.88 1.14
N VAL A 136 -5.02 -5.17 0.49
CA VAL A 136 -3.67 -5.69 0.22
C VAL A 136 -2.63 -4.64 0.62
N ASP A 137 -1.53 -5.09 1.20
CA ASP A 137 -0.30 -4.33 1.38
C ASP A 137 0.84 -5.02 0.62
N GLY A 138 1.84 -4.23 0.23
CA GLY A 138 2.90 -4.63 -0.67
C GLY A 138 3.67 -3.44 -1.20
N THR A 139 4.39 -3.63 -2.30
CA THR A 139 5.15 -2.58 -2.99
C THR A 139 4.23 -1.83 -3.95
N ILE A 140 4.27 -0.50 -3.94
CA ILE A 140 3.53 0.36 -4.88
C ILE A 140 3.94 0.04 -6.32
N GLY A 141 2.96 0.03 -7.23
CA GLY A 141 3.15 -0.27 -8.65
C GLY A 141 3.24 -1.76 -8.98
N VAL A 142 3.30 -2.65 -7.98
CA VAL A 142 3.29 -4.11 -8.20
C VAL A 142 1.86 -4.64 -8.27
N THR A 143 1.62 -5.54 -9.23
CA THR A 143 0.36 -6.28 -9.34
C THR A 143 0.41 -7.55 -8.51
N TYR A 144 -0.54 -7.68 -7.59
CA TYR A 144 -0.74 -8.85 -6.74
C TYR A 144 -1.94 -9.65 -7.20
N THR A 145 -1.85 -10.98 -7.08
CA THR A 145 -2.97 -11.90 -7.34
C THR A 145 -3.58 -12.35 -6.03
N ILE A 146 -4.88 -12.12 -5.85
CA ILE A 146 -5.67 -12.61 -4.73
C ILE A 146 -6.33 -13.92 -5.16
N THR A 147 -6.14 -14.99 -4.40
CA THR A 147 -6.76 -16.29 -4.64
C THR A 147 -7.79 -16.59 -3.58
N TYR A 148 -9.04 -16.79 -4.00
CA TYR A 148 -10.16 -17.18 -3.15
C TYR A 148 -10.33 -18.69 -3.22
N THR A 149 -10.28 -19.33 -2.06
CA THR A 149 -10.28 -20.78 -1.92
C THR A 149 -11.38 -21.22 -0.97
N ALA A 150 -11.97 -22.39 -1.23
CA ALA A 150 -12.82 -23.11 -0.30
C ALA A 150 -12.52 -24.60 -0.48
N VAL A 151 -12.54 -25.36 0.62
CA VAL A 151 -12.10 -26.77 0.62
C VAL A 151 -12.90 -27.58 -0.41
N GLY A 152 -12.19 -28.26 -1.31
CA GLY A 152 -12.78 -29.11 -2.35
C GLY A 152 -13.40 -28.37 -3.53
N LEU A 153 -13.32 -27.03 -3.60
CA LEU A 153 -13.86 -26.23 -4.69
C LEU A 153 -12.76 -25.69 -5.60
N THR A 154 -13.07 -25.54 -6.88
CA THR A 154 -12.22 -24.81 -7.83
C THR A 154 -12.13 -23.34 -7.40
N VAL A 155 -10.90 -22.81 -7.40
CA VAL A 155 -10.59 -21.46 -6.91
C VAL A 155 -10.98 -20.36 -7.91
N ALA A 156 -11.10 -19.13 -7.44
CA ALA A 156 -11.20 -17.94 -8.27
C ALA A 156 -10.09 -16.95 -7.91
N THR A 157 -9.63 -16.18 -8.89
CA THR A 157 -8.54 -15.22 -8.70
C THR A 157 -8.93 -13.81 -9.16
N ALA A 158 -8.43 -12.80 -8.45
CA ALA A 158 -8.49 -11.39 -8.84
C ALA A 158 -7.09 -10.79 -8.82
N THR A 159 -6.88 -9.67 -9.51
CA THR A 159 -5.61 -8.93 -9.44
C THR A 159 -5.82 -7.52 -8.94
N VAL A 160 -4.80 -6.95 -8.30
CA VAL A 160 -4.77 -5.55 -7.88
C VAL A 160 -3.36 -4.99 -8.03
N THR A 161 -3.21 -3.86 -8.72
CA THR A 161 -1.97 -3.09 -8.75
C THR A 161 -2.02 -2.04 -7.67
N LEU A 162 -1.07 -2.06 -6.74
CA LEU A 162 -1.10 -1.17 -5.59
C LEU A 162 -0.73 0.27 -5.96
N THR A 163 -1.43 1.21 -5.36
CA THR A 163 -1.10 2.64 -5.34
C THR A 163 -0.70 3.07 -3.94
N GLY A 164 -0.08 4.25 -3.83
CA GLY A 164 0.29 4.81 -2.56
C GLY A 164 -0.91 5.10 -1.66
N THR A 165 -0.66 5.06 -0.36
CA THR A 165 -1.61 5.42 0.70
C THR A 165 -1.11 6.66 1.44
N THR A 166 -1.89 7.17 2.39
CA THR A 166 -1.42 8.26 3.26
C THR A 166 -0.47 7.70 4.31
N CYS A 167 0.76 8.19 4.34
CA CYS A 167 1.78 7.86 5.32
C CYS A 167 2.17 9.09 6.13
N ASN A 168 2.00 9.02 7.45
CA ASN A 168 2.39 10.05 8.41
C ASN A 168 3.55 9.58 9.30
N GLY A 169 4.29 8.56 8.88
CA GLY A 169 5.41 7.97 9.64
C GLY A 169 5.02 6.93 10.70
N ILE A 170 3.73 6.63 10.91
CA ILE A 170 3.28 5.57 11.85
C ILE A 170 3.69 4.16 11.37
N PHE A 171 3.89 4.01 10.07
CA PHE A 171 4.46 2.82 9.44
C PHE A 171 5.52 3.25 8.42
N THR A 172 6.30 2.29 7.92
CA THR A 172 7.30 2.57 6.89
C THR A 172 6.64 3.06 5.60
N CYS A 173 6.84 4.35 5.30
CA CYS A 173 6.38 4.93 4.05
C CYS A 173 7.15 4.35 2.86
N GLN A 174 6.53 4.42 1.68
CA GLN A 174 7.14 4.05 0.41
C GLN A 174 7.11 5.24 -0.55
N VAL A 175 8.04 5.26 -1.50
CA VAL A 175 7.98 6.20 -2.63
C VAL A 175 6.63 6.05 -3.34
N GLY A 176 5.93 7.17 -3.54
CA GLY A 176 4.58 7.24 -4.11
C GLY A 176 3.44 7.30 -3.08
N ASP A 177 3.70 7.02 -1.80
CA ASP A 177 2.77 7.34 -0.72
C ASP A 177 2.55 8.86 -0.63
N THR A 178 1.42 9.26 -0.07
CA THR A 178 1.12 10.67 0.26
C THR A 178 1.64 10.97 1.66
N GLY A 179 2.57 11.92 1.79
CA GLY A 179 3.13 12.35 3.07
C GLY A 179 2.19 13.28 3.86
N PRO A 180 2.61 13.69 5.07
CA PRO A 180 1.80 14.53 5.97
C PRO A 180 1.59 15.96 5.45
N GLY A 181 2.42 16.47 4.52
CA GLY A 181 2.17 17.71 3.81
C GLY A 181 1.12 17.59 2.70
N GLY A 182 0.70 16.37 2.37
CA GLY A 182 -0.12 16.08 1.19
C GLY A 182 0.70 15.89 -0.08
N GLY A 183 2.03 15.89 0.03
CA GLY A 183 2.96 15.66 -1.07
C GLY A 183 3.18 14.19 -1.38
N LYS A 184 3.87 13.91 -2.49
CA LYS A 184 4.29 12.55 -2.84
C LYS A 184 5.67 12.26 -2.29
N ILE A 185 5.79 11.19 -1.52
CA ILE A 185 7.06 10.73 -0.99
C ILE A 185 7.94 10.29 -2.15
N PHE A 186 9.15 10.84 -2.24
CA PHE A 186 10.12 10.54 -3.28
C PHE A 186 11.45 10.03 -2.71
N TYR A 187 11.64 10.14 -1.41
CA TYR A 187 12.81 9.60 -0.74
C TYR A 187 12.42 8.94 0.57
N VAL A 188 12.97 7.75 0.79
CA VAL A 188 12.84 6.98 2.02
C VAL A 188 14.25 6.65 2.46
N ALA A 189 14.65 7.15 3.62
CA ALA A 189 15.98 6.97 4.16
C ALA A 189 16.19 5.53 4.67
N ALA A 190 17.45 5.15 4.82
CA ALA A 190 17.82 3.99 5.62
C ALA A 190 17.41 4.19 7.09
N SER A 191 17.50 3.12 7.90
CA SER A 191 17.05 3.12 9.30
C SER A 191 17.73 4.14 10.22
N SER A 192 18.86 4.72 9.80
CA SER A 192 19.55 5.79 10.55
C SER A 192 18.97 7.19 10.31
N GLY A 193 18.08 7.35 9.33
CA GLY A 193 17.61 8.67 8.89
C GLY A 193 18.72 9.53 8.27
N PHE A 194 18.44 10.83 8.13
CA PHE A 194 19.37 11.87 7.70
C PHE A 194 19.15 13.15 8.51
N THR A 195 20.19 13.97 8.64
CA THR A 195 20.10 15.24 9.37
C THR A 195 19.33 16.29 8.57
N CYS A 196 18.38 16.97 9.20
CA CYS A 196 17.51 17.95 8.55
C CYS A 196 17.20 19.15 9.48
N GLY A 197 16.36 20.08 9.00
CA GLY A 197 15.93 21.26 9.74
C GLY A 197 16.89 22.45 9.63
N ALA A 198 16.53 23.56 10.28
CA ALA A 198 17.25 24.84 10.14
C ALA A 198 18.73 24.75 10.54
N THR A 199 19.01 23.96 11.57
CA THR A 199 20.35 23.80 12.17
C THR A 199 21.02 22.47 11.84
N LEU A 200 20.37 21.61 11.04
CA LEU A 200 20.80 20.23 10.77
C LEU A 200 20.93 19.39 12.05
N SER A 201 20.02 19.59 13.00
CA SER A 201 20.03 18.93 14.31
C SER A 201 18.89 17.94 14.50
N GLU A 202 17.94 17.91 13.56
CA GLU A 202 16.82 16.97 13.54
C GLU A 202 17.17 15.74 12.71
N THR A 203 16.51 14.61 12.98
CA THR A 203 16.61 13.40 12.15
C THR A 203 15.31 13.19 11.42
N CYS A 204 15.37 13.28 10.09
CA CYS A 204 14.25 12.99 9.19
C CYS A 204 14.46 11.62 8.53
N TYR A 205 13.36 11.04 8.03
CA TYR A 205 13.37 9.74 7.35
C TYR A 205 12.81 9.82 5.94
N TYR A 206 12.04 10.87 5.63
CA TYR A 206 11.32 10.95 4.37
C TYR A 206 11.46 12.33 3.75
N LEU A 207 11.40 12.38 2.41
CA LEU A 207 11.14 13.60 1.66
C LEU A 207 9.88 13.44 0.84
N GLU A 208 9.03 14.46 0.87
CA GLU A 208 7.86 14.59 0.01
C GLU A 208 7.96 15.80 -0.91
N ALA A 209 7.47 15.67 -2.13
CA ALA A 209 7.38 16.74 -3.10
C ALA A 209 5.97 17.30 -3.14
N ALA A 210 5.84 18.60 -3.37
CA ALA A 210 4.55 19.24 -3.54
C ALA A 210 3.72 18.49 -4.61
N PRO A 211 2.44 18.17 -4.33
CA PRO A 211 1.61 17.46 -5.28
C PRO A 211 1.35 18.32 -6.52
N THR A 212 1.34 17.72 -7.71
CA THR A 212 1.08 18.41 -8.99
C THR A 212 -0.37 18.29 -9.46
N SER A 213 -1.23 17.65 -8.67
CA SER A 213 -2.65 17.45 -8.97
C SER A 213 -3.49 17.51 -7.69
N GLY A 214 -4.75 17.91 -7.82
CA GLY A 214 -5.68 18.03 -6.70
C GLY A 214 -5.75 19.45 -6.13
N THR A 215 -6.42 19.59 -4.99
CA THR A 215 -6.59 20.88 -4.30
C THR A 215 -5.26 21.37 -3.74
N SER A 216 -4.95 22.66 -3.93
CA SER A 216 -3.69 23.28 -3.49
C SER A 216 -2.44 22.63 -4.10
N ALA A 217 -2.57 22.00 -5.27
CA ALA A 217 -1.44 21.47 -6.02
C ALA A 217 -0.49 22.60 -6.43
N TRP A 218 0.80 22.27 -6.43
CA TRP A 218 1.82 23.14 -6.99
C TRP A 218 1.81 23.04 -8.51
N ALA A 219 1.77 24.19 -9.17
CA ALA A 219 2.11 24.30 -10.58
C ALA A 219 3.58 24.71 -10.66
N ASP A 220 4.40 23.95 -11.39
CA ASP A 220 5.80 24.34 -11.54
C ASP A 220 5.87 25.69 -12.26
N VAL A 221 6.55 26.64 -11.62
CA VAL A 221 6.69 28.02 -12.07
C VAL A 221 8.14 28.33 -12.36
N LEU A 222 8.36 29.15 -13.39
CA LEU A 222 9.67 29.69 -13.75
C LEU A 222 9.99 30.88 -12.83
N LEU A 223 11.05 30.76 -12.05
CA LEU A 223 11.53 31.81 -11.14
C LEU A 223 13.04 31.93 -11.23
N ALA A 224 13.58 33.11 -10.94
CA ALA A 224 15.01 33.26 -10.70
C ALA A 224 15.38 32.61 -9.36
N TRP A 225 16.64 32.24 -9.20
CA TRP A 225 17.12 31.68 -7.93
C TRP A 225 17.00 32.71 -6.79
N SER A 226 17.31 33.98 -7.10
CA SER A 226 17.20 35.14 -6.20
C SER A 226 16.78 36.40 -6.95
N THR A 227 16.36 37.44 -6.23
CA THR A 227 15.78 38.66 -6.82
C THR A 227 16.80 39.79 -6.96
N GLY A 228 16.88 40.40 -8.14
CA GLY A 228 17.56 41.68 -8.37
C GLY A 228 19.02 41.67 -7.93
N ALA A 229 19.42 42.62 -7.08
CA ALA A 229 20.80 42.75 -6.61
C ALA A 229 21.35 41.48 -5.93
N ASN A 230 20.48 40.62 -5.37
CA ASN A 230 20.90 39.37 -4.73
C ASN A 230 21.46 38.34 -5.74
N GLN A 231 21.22 38.51 -7.05
CA GLN A 231 21.73 37.63 -8.11
C GLN A 231 23.24 37.68 -8.28
N SER A 232 23.93 38.66 -7.67
CA SER A 232 25.39 38.76 -7.67
C SER A 232 25.99 38.78 -6.27
N VAL A 233 25.22 38.34 -5.26
CA VAL A 233 25.63 38.32 -3.85
C VAL A 233 25.69 36.87 -3.38
N SER A 234 26.79 36.47 -2.72
CA SER A 234 26.88 35.15 -2.08
C SER A 234 25.86 35.05 -0.95
N VAL A 235 25.28 33.87 -0.78
CA VAL A 235 24.35 33.52 0.28
C VAL A 235 25.05 32.56 1.25
N PRO A 236 25.65 33.07 2.35
CA PRO A 236 26.27 32.21 3.35
C PRO A 236 25.28 31.16 3.86
N ASN A 237 25.73 29.91 3.98
CA ASN A 237 24.92 28.75 4.38
C ASN A 237 23.91 28.22 3.34
N ALA A 238 23.93 28.71 2.09
CA ALA A 238 23.14 28.13 0.99
C ALA A 238 23.95 27.19 0.08
N ASN A 239 25.12 26.69 0.52
CA ASN A 239 26.00 25.85 -0.30
C ASN A 239 25.93 24.35 0.07
N GLY A 240 25.01 23.93 0.94
CA GLY A 240 24.83 22.51 1.27
C GLY A 240 24.29 21.73 0.06
N THR A 241 24.92 20.61 -0.29
CA THR A 241 24.45 19.72 -1.37
C THR A 241 23.64 18.55 -0.83
N ALA A 242 24.03 18.04 0.34
CA ALA A 242 23.54 16.78 0.91
C ALA A 242 22.02 16.75 1.11
N ILE A 243 21.47 15.54 1.10
CA ILE A 243 20.11 15.26 1.57
C ILE A 243 19.90 15.83 2.97
N GLY A 244 18.84 16.62 3.15
CA GLY A 244 18.46 17.32 4.38
C GLY A 244 18.94 18.77 4.48
N THR A 245 19.81 19.23 3.57
CA THR A 245 20.34 20.60 3.63
C THR A 245 19.45 21.65 2.95
N GLY A 246 18.47 21.23 2.14
CA GLY A 246 17.67 22.15 1.33
C GLY A 246 16.86 23.15 2.16
N TYR A 247 16.39 22.74 3.34
CA TYR A 247 15.66 23.62 4.25
C TYR A 247 16.55 24.74 4.78
N LYS A 248 17.74 24.40 5.31
CA LYS A 248 18.73 25.36 5.80
C LYS A 248 19.17 26.32 4.69
N ASN A 249 19.46 25.79 3.50
CA ASN A 249 19.83 26.63 2.36
C ASN A 249 18.72 27.62 2.00
N SER A 250 17.48 27.13 1.91
CA SER A 250 16.31 27.96 1.57
C SER A 250 16.08 29.06 2.60
N LEU A 251 16.28 28.79 3.89
CA LEU A 251 16.21 29.83 4.93
C LEU A 251 17.26 30.92 4.73
N ALA A 252 18.49 30.56 4.35
CA ALA A 252 19.55 31.54 4.09
C ALA A 252 19.21 32.45 2.89
N ILE A 253 18.63 31.90 1.82
CA ILE A 253 18.19 32.68 0.65
C ILE A 253 17.04 33.61 1.03
N VAL A 254 16.04 33.12 1.77
CA VAL A 254 14.90 33.93 2.23
C VAL A 254 15.34 35.06 3.17
N ALA A 255 16.43 34.88 3.93
CA ALA A 255 16.96 35.89 4.83
C ALA A 255 17.60 37.10 4.12
N GLN A 256 17.91 37.01 2.83
CA GLN A 256 18.41 38.17 2.08
C GLN A 256 17.28 39.18 1.82
N THR A 257 17.43 40.39 2.34
CA THR A 257 16.50 41.50 2.10
C THR A 257 16.27 41.72 0.60
N GLY A 258 15.00 41.88 0.21
CA GLY A 258 14.60 42.15 -1.17
C GLY A 258 14.20 40.92 -1.99
N ASN A 259 14.49 39.69 -1.52
CA ASN A 259 13.91 38.49 -2.14
C ASN A 259 12.39 38.44 -1.87
N VAL A 260 11.60 38.14 -2.92
CA VAL A 260 10.14 38.08 -2.85
C VAL A 260 9.58 36.86 -3.58
N THR A 261 8.38 36.41 -3.18
CA THR A 261 7.71 35.21 -3.71
C THR A 261 7.56 35.20 -5.23
N LEU A 262 7.31 36.36 -5.84
CA LEU A 262 7.08 36.48 -7.28
C LEU A 262 8.34 36.28 -8.14
N SER A 263 9.53 36.29 -7.55
CA SER A 263 10.78 36.27 -8.33
C SER A 263 11.91 35.45 -7.73
N SER A 264 11.82 35.00 -6.48
CA SER A 264 12.81 34.10 -5.87
C SER A 264 12.24 32.71 -5.65
N ALA A 265 12.93 31.71 -6.19
CA ALA A 265 12.59 30.30 -6.10
C ALA A 265 12.43 29.82 -4.64
N ALA A 266 13.38 30.15 -3.76
CA ALA A 266 13.33 29.74 -2.37
C ALA A 266 12.18 30.41 -1.60
N VAL A 267 11.91 31.70 -1.86
CA VAL A 267 10.78 32.41 -1.21
C VAL A 267 9.45 31.80 -1.66
N ALA A 268 9.30 31.50 -2.95
CA ALA A 268 8.11 30.84 -3.47
C ALA A 268 7.90 29.46 -2.85
N ALA A 269 8.96 28.64 -2.77
CA ALA A 269 8.87 27.32 -2.17
C ALA A 269 8.56 27.36 -0.66
N ARG A 270 9.15 28.30 0.08
CA ARG A 270 8.87 28.51 1.52
C ARG A 270 7.48 29.09 1.79
N GLY A 271 6.92 29.82 0.83
CA GLY A 271 5.55 30.34 0.88
C GLY A 271 4.47 29.31 0.54
N TYR A 272 4.84 28.14 0.03
CA TYR A 272 3.88 27.08 -0.27
C TYR A 272 3.36 26.43 1.02
N GLY A 273 2.03 26.41 1.20
CA GLY A 273 1.38 25.77 2.34
C GLY A 273 0.99 24.31 2.12
N GLY A 274 0.87 23.89 0.86
CA GLY A 274 0.33 22.58 0.49
C GLY A 274 -1.12 22.34 0.91
N PRO A 275 -1.65 21.14 0.59
CA PRO A 275 -2.99 20.72 1.00
C PRO A 275 -3.26 20.83 2.50
N ASN A 276 -2.24 20.62 3.33
CA ASN A 276 -2.36 20.56 4.79
C ASN A 276 -1.84 21.81 5.52
N SER A 277 -1.61 22.92 4.81
CA SER A 277 -1.21 24.22 5.38
C SER A 277 0.05 24.16 6.27
N LEU A 278 1.03 23.35 5.89
CA LEU A 278 2.33 23.27 6.57
C LEU A 278 3.26 24.38 6.09
N SER A 279 4.15 24.87 6.96
CA SER A 279 5.00 26.04 6.70
C SER A 279 6.48 25.70 6.48
N ASP A 280 6.82 24.43 6.41
CA ASP A 280 8.16 23.87 6.36
C ASP A 280 8.54 23.32 4.96
N TRP A 281 7.82 23.71 3.90
CA TRP A 281 8.18 23.44 2.49
C TRP A 281 9.35 24.28 2.01
N TYR A 282 10.27 23.76 1.20
CA TYR A 282 11.48 24.47 0.80
C TYR A 282 11.97 24.08 -0.60
N LEU A 283 12.94 24.83 -1.13
CA LEU A 283 13.58 24.50 -2.39
C LEU A 283 14.65 23.42 -2.14
N PRO A 284 14.58 22.25 -2.81
CA PRO A 284 15.45 21.10 -2.52
C PRO A 284 16.93 21.47 -2.67
N SER A 285 17.82 20.89 -1.87
CA SER A 285 19.26 20.91 -2.16
C SER A 285 19.57 20.16 -3.46
N LYS A 286 20.80 20.27 -3.95
CA LYS A 286 21.26 19.55 -5.15
C LYS A 286 20.94 18.06 -5.10
N ASP A 287 21.34 17.38 -4.02
CA ASP A 287 21.17 15.93 -3.92
C ASP A 287 19.68 15.56 -3.73
N GLU A 288 18.89 16.41 -3.07
CA GLU A 288 17.44 16.20 -2.93
C GLU A 288 16.73 16.34 -4.27
N LEU A 289 17.17 17.28 -5.11
CA LEU A 289 16.65 17.45 -6.46
C LEU A 289 17.04 16.28 -7.37
N ASP A 290 18.26 15.75 -7.23
CA ASP A 290 18.68 14.53 -7.93
C ASP A 290 17.79 13.33 -7.54
N GLN A 291 17.53 13.15 -6.24
CA GLN A 291 16.61 12.11 -5.76
C GLN A 291 15.19 12.31 -6.28
N LEU A 292 14.70 13.55 -6.25
CA LEU A 292 13.37 13.90 -6.72
C LEU A 292 13.19 13.56 -8.21
N TYR A 293 14.17 13.90 -9.04
CA TYR A 293 14.11 13.59 -10.47
C TYR A 293 14.17 12.08 -10.73
N SER A 294 14.98 11.34 -9.97
CA SER A 294 15.04 9.87 -10.08
C SER A 294 13.66 9.21 -9.89
N GLN A 295 12.77 9.85 -9.12
CA GLN A 295 11.40 9.43 -8.86
C GLN A 295 10.34 10.21 -9.64
N LYS A 296 10.71 10.82 -10.78
CA LYS A 296 9.80 11.66 -11.59
C LYS A 296 8.43 11.05 -11.86
N THR A 297 8.33 9.74 -12.05
CA THR A 297 7.04 9.06 -12.25
C THR A 297 6.16 9.07 -11.01
N ALA A 298 6.75 8.89 -9.82
CA ALA A 298 6.03 8.84 -8.55
C ALA A 298 5.54 10.23 -8.11
N VAL A 299 6.23 11.31 -8.51
CA VAL A 299 5.91 12.70 -8.13
C VAL A 299 5.10 13.47 -9.18
N GLY A 300 4.50 12.77 -10.14
CA GLY A 300 3.61 13.39 -11.13
C GLY A 300 4.31 14.07 -12.30
N GLY A 301 5.55 13.66 -12.61
CA GLY A 301 6.30 14.12 -13.76
C GLY A 301 7.01 15.45 -13.55
N PHE A 302 7.83 15.82 -14.53
CA PHE A 302 8.53 17.09 -14.64
C PHE A 302 8.21 17.69 -15.99
N VAL A 303 8.31 19.01 -16.12
CA VAL A 303 8.34 19.64 -17.44
C VAL A 303 9.58 19.10 -18.17
N GLU A 304 9.40 18.65 -19.42
CA GLU A 304 10.47 17.99 -20.17
C GLU A 304 11.48 19.00 -20.74
N ALA A 305 12.75 18.58 -20.84
CA ALA A 305 13.85 19.33 -21.47
C ALA A 305 14.16 20.73 -20.88
N VAL A 306 13.89 20.94 -19.59
CA VAL A 306 14.09 22.21 -18.87
C VAL A 306 14.80 22.00 -17.54
N TYR A 307 15.33 23.08 -16.93
CA TYR A 307 15.98 22.98 -15.62
C TYR A 307 15.02 23.19 -14.46
N TYR A 308 15.37 22.59 -13.33
CA TYR A 308 14.75 22.87 -12.03
C TYR A 308 15.78 23.41 -11.06
N TRP A 309 15.41 24.43 -10.30
CA TRP A 309 16.28 25.01 -9.29
C TRP A 309 16.47 24.07 -8.09
N SER A 310 17.71 23.98 -7.63
CA SER A 310 18.00 23.60 -6.24
C SER A 310 18.34 24.85 -5.41
N SER A 311 18.33 24.73 -4.09
CA SER A 311 18.76 25.76 -3.15
C SER A 311 20.28 25.85 -2.97
N THR A 312 21.06 25.03 -3.68
CA THR A 312 22.51 24.95 -3.52
C THR A 312 23.23 25.99 -4.40
N GLU A 313 23.72 27.05 -3.76
CA GLU A 313 24.64 28.04 -4.35
C GLU A 313 25.95 27.38 -4.81
N VAL A 314 26.42 27.80 -5.99
CA VAL A 314 27.71 27.37 -6.54
C VAL A 314 28.76 28.46 -6.33
N ASN A 315 28.39 29.71 -6.62
CA ASN A 315 29.23 30.88 -6.43
C ASN A 315 28.35 32.16 -6.38
N VAL A 316 28.98 33.34 -6.36
CA VAL A 316 28.30 34.63 -6.22
C VAL A 316 27.22 34.89 -7.28
N ILE A 317 27.39 34.39 -8.51
CA ILE A 317 26.45 34.59 -9.63
C ILE A 317 25.72 33.31 -10.06
N GLY A 318 26.12 32.13 -9.56
CA GLY A 318 25.66 30.84 -10.04
C GLY A 318 25.08 29.94 -8.95
N ALA A 319 24.07 29.17 -9.32
CA ALA A 319 23.47 28.15 -8.47
C ALA A 319 23.23 26.84 -9.26
N ASN A 320 23.02 25.74 -8.53
CA ASN A 320 22.77 24.43 -9.14
C ASN A 320 21.34 24.38 -9.69
N ALA A 321 21.23 24.07 -10.99
CA ALA A 321 19.97 23.84 -11.69
C ALA A 321 20.05 22.52 -12.46
N TRP A 322 19.06 21.66 -12.27
CA TRP A 322 19.18 20.29 -12.71
C TRP A 322 18.72 20.09 -14.17
N LEU A 323 19.58 19.46 -14.97
CA LEU A 323 19.24 18.81 -16.24
C LEU A 323 20.15 17.60 -16.39
N ASN A 324 19.63 16.41 -16.08
CA ASN A 324 20.21 15.10 -16.36
C ASN A 324 21.70 14.83 -15.99
N ASN A 325 22.37 15.68 -15.19
CA ASN A 325 23.66 15.38 -14.51
C ASN A 325 24.22 16.54 -13.65
N GLY A 326 23.35 17.39 -13.08
CA GLY A 326 23.79 18.42 -12.13
C GLY A 326 24.47 19.65 -12.74
N SER A 327 23.82 20.28 -13.73
CA SER A 327 24.24 21.55 -14.33
C SER A 327 24.12 22.74 -13.36
N ASN A 328 24.76 23.85 -13.72
CA ASN A 328 24.68 25.13 -13.00
C ASN A 328 24.27 26.22 -13.98
N THR A 329 23.52 27.20 -13.53
CA THR A 329 23.16 28.37 -14.35
C THR A 329 23.19 29.65 -13.52
N GLY A 330 23.06 30.79 -14.18
CA GLY A 330 23.05 32.11 -13.54
C GLY A 330 21.86 32.26 -12.60
N LYS A 331 22.05 32.89 -11.45
CA LYS A 331 20.99 33.10 -10.44
C LYS A 331 19.81 33.92 -10.99
N GLU A 332 20.03 34.68 -12.05
CA GLU A 332 19.06 35.46 -12.79
C GLU A 332 18.20 34.63 -13.74
N SER A 333 18.65 33.43 -14.14
CA SER A 333 17.95 32.60 -15.11
C SER A 333 16.61 32.11 -14.54
N PRO A 334 15.52 32.20 -15.32
CA PRO A 334 14.25 31.63 -14.91
C PRO A 334 14.28 30.11 -15.09
N GLU A 335 14.20 29.35 -14.00
CA GLU A 335 14.11 27.89 -14.03
C GLU A 335 12.95 27.40 -13.17
N TYR A 336 12.51 26.16 -13.38
CA TYR A 336 11.34 25.63 -12.70
C TYR A 336 11.61 25.36 -11.22
N VAL A 337 10.58 25.54 -10.43
CA VAL A 337 10.64 25.34 -8.97
C VAL A 337 9.68 24.23 -8.59
N ARG A 338 10.14 23.32 -7.74
CA ARG A 338 9.28 22.35 -7.06
C ARG A 338 9.59 22.30 -5.57
N PRO A 339 8.66 22.71 -4.69
CA PRO A 339 8.84 22.63 -3.25
C PRO A 339 8.91 21.18 -2.78
N VAL A 340 9.77 20.94 -1.80
CA VAL A 340 9.88 19.66 -1.09
C VAL A 340 9.80 19.89 0.41
N ARG A 341 9.60 18.83 1.19
CA ARG A 341 9.52 18.86 2.65
C ARG A 341 10.15 17.60 3.24
N ALA A 342 10.85 17.74 4.36
CA ALA A 342 11.43 16.62 5.13
C ALA A 342 10.63 16.37 6.41
N PHE A 343 10.55 15.11 6.84
CA PHE A 343 9.94 14.69 8.11
C PHE A 343 10.38 13.29 8.54
#